data_AF-A0AAV4UKH8-F1
#
_entry.id   AF-A0AAV4UKH8-F1
#
_cell.length_a   1.000
_cell.length_b   1.000
_cell.length_c   1.000
_cell.angle_alpha   90.00
_cell.angle_beta   90.00
_cell.angle_gamma   90.00
#
_symmetry.space_group_name_H-M   'P 1'
#
loop_
_entity.id
_entity.type
_entity.pdbx_description
1 polymer ?
#
loop_
_entity_poly.entity_id
_entity_poly.type
_entity_poly.pdbx_seq_one_letter_code
_entity_poly.pdbx_strand_id
1 'polypeptide(L)'
;MAVVIQEMVACEVSGVLFTCDPLTSNPSKITITANYGLGESVVSGSAEPDTWVLQRKDNERPQLLTTAIGNKQHKIIMQGEDICSTTKFCITYLPEFINYFFINSGGTVTEDIGDDLRKESCLSVEAVENLGQVAIKIEEFYRSARDIEWGILNDNLYIFQSRPVTNATAETDYEIKHEFDAPLRCENEYFTIANIG
;
A
#
# COMPACT_ATOMS: atom_id res chain seq x y z
N MET A 1 4.95 8.18 -22.20
CA MET A 1 5.21 8.24 -20.75
C MET A 1 4.15 9.14 -20.14
N ALA A 2 3.47 8.68 -19.10
CA ALA A 2 2.50 9.47 -18.36
C ALA A 2 3.09 9.81 -16.97
N VAL A 3 2.68 10.93 -16.40
CA VAL A 3 3.08 11.36 -15.06
C VAL A 3 1.81 11.46 -14.22
N VAL A 4 1.80 10.75 -13.09
CA VAL A 4 0.74 10.86 -12.08
C VAL A 4 1.14 11.97 -11.11
N ILE A 5 0.27 12.96 -10.94
CA ILE A 5 0.42 14.01 -9.92
C ILE A 5 -0.62 13.72 -8.85
N GLN A 6 -0.14 13.30 -7.69
CA GLN A 6 -0.95 12.92 -6.54
C GLN A 6 -0.62 13.83 -5.35
N GLU A 7 -1.62 14.10 -4.52
CA GLU A 7 -1.40 14.83 -3.26
C GLU A 7 -0.55 14.01 -2.29
N MET A 8 0.42 14.68 -1.66
CA MET A 8 1.30 14.07 -0.67
C MET A 8 0.59 13.93 0.67
N VAL A 9 0.74 12.77 1.31
CA VAL A 9 0.23 12.51 2.65
C VAL A 9 1.43 12.43 3.61
N ALA A 10 1.43 13.27 4.64
CA ALA A 10 2.49 13.32 5.65
C ALA A 10 2.36 12.18 6.67
N CYS A 11 2.52 10.93 6.22
CA CYS A 11 2.25 9.74 7.02
C CYS A 11 3.11 9.65 8.29
N GLU A 12 2.49 9.18 9.37
CA GLU A 12 3.15 8.83 10.63
C GLU A 12 3.78 7.45 10.55
N VAL A 13 3.13 6.54 9.81
CA VAL A 13 3.58 5.18 9.52
C VAL A 13 3.17 4.85 8.09
N SER A 14 4.05 4.19 7.36
CA SER A 14 3.75 3.74 6.00
C SER A 14 4.56 2.51 5.63
N GLY A 15 4.13 1.86 4.56
CA GLY A 15 4.69 0.56 4.24
C GLY A 15 4.11 -0.09 3.01
N VAL A 16 4.45 -1.37 2.88
CA VAL A 16 4.04 -2.24 1.79
C VAL A 16 3.27 -3.42 2.36
N LEU A 17 2.29 -3.89 1.61
CA LEU A 17 1.48 -5.04 1.97
C LEU A 17 1.38 -5.96 0.76
N PHE A 18 1.62 -7.25 0.99
CA PHE A 18 1.37 -8.31 0.04
C PHE A 18 0.18 -9.16 0.51
N THR A 19 -0.80 -9.39 -0.38
CA THR A 19 -1.97 -10.25 -0.08
C THR A 19 -1.65 -11.75 -0.13
N CYS A 20 -0.42 -12.09 -0.49
CA CYS A 20 0.17 -13.43 -0.40
C CYS A 20 1.55 -13.34 0.27
N ASP A 21 2.09 -14.46 0.73
CA ASP A 21 3.50 -14.51 1.15
C ASP A 21 4.42 -14.25 -0.06
N PRO A 22 5.24 -13.19 -0.08
CA PRO A 22 6.05 -12.84 -1.25
C PRO A 22 7.20 -13.82 -1.53
N LEU A 23 7.59 -14.66 -0.56
CA LEU A 23 8.65 -15.65 -0.72
C LEU A 23 8.11 -17.00 -1.19
N THR A 24 6.97 -17.42 -0.62
CA THR A 24 6.40 -18.74 -0.90
C THR A 24 5.20 -18.71 -1.84
N SER A 25 4.73 -17.52 -2.23
CA SER A 25 3.49 -17.29 -2.98
C SER A 25 2.24 -17.90 -2.32
N ASN A 26 2.27 -18.13 -1.00
CA ASN A 26 1.15 -18.72 -0.28
C ASN A 26 0.01 -17.69 -0.11
N PRO A 27 -1.17 -17.89 -0.74
CA PRO A 27 -2.29 -16.93 -0.70
C PRO A 27 -3.06 -16.95 0.63
N SER A 28 -2.78 -17.92 1.50
CA SER A 28 -3.37 -17.97 2.84
C SER A 28 -2.69 -17.01 3.82
N LYS A 29 -1.61 -16.35 3.43
CA LYS A 29 -0.85 -15.44 4.29
C LYS A 29 -0.81 -14.03 3.71
N ILE A 30 -0.96 -13.03 4.56
CA ILE A 30 -0.79 -11.63 4.20
C ILE A 30 0.46 -11.13 4.93
N THR A 31 1.39 -10.53 4.19
CA THR A 31 2.63 -9.98 4.77
C THR A 31 2.56 -8.47 4.71
N ILE A 32 2.76 -7.82 5.86
CA ILE A 32 2.75 -6.37 6.01
C ILE A 32 4.13 -5.95 6.49
N THR A 33 4.74 -4.98 5.83
CA THR A 33 5.97 -4.34 6.29
C THR A 33 5.74 -2.85 6.46
N ALA A 34 6.23 -2.25 7.54
CA ALA A 34 6.06 -0.82 7.78
C ALA A 34 7.21 -0.20 8.57
N ASN A 35 7.41 1.09 8.35
CA ASN A 35 8.31 1.91 9.14
C ASN A 35 7.61 3.24 9.50
N TYR A 36 8.14 3.95 10.49
CA TYR A 36 7.68 5.28 10.81
C TYR A 36 8.01 6.27 9.67
N GLY A 37 7.15 7.28 9.51
CA GLY A 37 7.28 8.32 8.48
C GLY A 37 6.77 7.88 7.11
N LEU A 38 7.36 8.45 6.07
CA LEU A 38 7.02 8.22 4.66
C LEU A 38 7.56 6.89 4.12
N GLY A 39 6.84 6.37 3.10
CA GLY A 39 7.01 5.00 2.62
C GLY A 39 8.31 4.77 1.86
N GLU A 40 8.96 5.85 1.43
CA GLU A 40 10.25 5.82 0.74
C GLU A 40 11.29 5.04 1.54
N SER A 41 11.28 5.11 2.87
CA SER A 41 12.26 4.39 3.71
C SER A 41 12.13 2.86 3.58
N VAL A 42 10.90 2.37 3.39
CA VAL A 42 10.58 0.95 3.21
C VAL A 42 10.83 0.52 1.77
N VAL A 43 10.35 1.29 0.80
CA VAL A 43 10.43 0.95 -0.63
C VAL A 43 11.88 0.97 -1.14
N SER A 44 12.70 1.89 -0.63
CA SER A 44 14.14 1.95 -0.94
C SER A 44 14.98 0.86 -0.24
N GLY A 45 14.42 0.18 0.76
CA GLY A 45 15.16 -0.74 1.62
C GLY A 45 16.22 -0.06 2.49
N SER A 46 16.11 1.26 2.70
CA SER A 46 17.08 2.03 3.48
C SER A 46 17.02 1.72 4.98
N ALA A 47 15.85 1.33 5.49
CA ALA A 47 15.64 0.92 6.88
C ALA A 47 15.05 -0.48 6.95
N GLU A 48 15.39 -1.25 7.99
CA GLU A 48 14.74 -2.53 8.29
C GLU A 48 13.38 -2.28 8.96
N PRO A 49 12.25 -2.55 8.28
CA PRO A 49 10.92 -2.26 8.78
C PRO A 49 10.44 -3.34 9.76
N ASP A 50 9.38 -3.02 10.51
CA ASP A 50 8.61 -4.03 11.21
C ASP A 50 7.86 -4.90 10.19
N THR A 51 7.71 -6.19 10.50
CA THR A 51 7.03 -7.16 9.64
C THR A 51 5.98 -7.92 10.43
N TRP A 52 4.76 -7.98 9.90
CA TRP A 52 3.67 -8.80 10.43
C TRP A 52 3.21 -9.78 9.39
N VAL A 53 2.93 -11.00 9.82
CA VAL A 53 2.31 -12.04 9.00
C VAL A 53 0.95 -12.36 9.56
N LEU A 54 -0.08 -12.20 8.76
CA LEU A 54 -1.46 -12.56 9.09
C LEU A 54 -1.85 -13.86 8.39
N GLN A 55 -2.66 -14.66 9.06
CA GLN A 55 -3.37 -15.79 8.47
C GLN A 55 -4.72 -15.34 7.95
N ARG A 56 -5.00 -15.60 6.68
CA ARG A 56 -6.34 -15.47 6.12
C ARG A 56 -7.25 -16.54 6.71
N LYS A 57 -8.46 -16.13 7.08
CA LYS A 57 -9.56 -17.01 7.47
C LYS A 57 -10.75 -16.72 6.58
N ASP A 58 -11.53 -17.75 6.26
CA ASP A 58 -12.71 -17.60 5.43
C ASP A 58 -13.78 -16.78 6.18
N ASN A 59 -14.22 -15.68 5.57
CA ASN A 59 -15.28 -14.79 6.08
C ASN A 59 -15.04 -14.19 7.50
N GLU A 60 -13.81 -14.24 8.00
CA GLU A 60 -13.43 -13.68 9.30
C GLU A 60 -12.30 -12.67 9.16
N ARG A 61 -12.04 -11.90 10.23
CA ARG A 61 -10.88 -11.01 10.29
C ARG A 61 -9.58 -11.84 10.18
N PRO A 62 -8.60 -11.40 9.38
CA PRO A 62 -7.30 -12.07 9.32
C PRO A 62 -6.64 -11.99 10.69
N GLN A 63 -6.01 -13.07 11.12
CA GLN A 63 -5.45 -13.20 12.46
C GLN A 63 -3.93 -13.06 12.43
N LEU A 64 -3.37 -12.29 13.37
CA LEU A 64 -1.91 -12.17 13.50
C LEU A 64 -1.26 -13.51 13.88
N LEU A 65 -0.30 -13.96 13.06
CA LEU A 65 0.51 -15.15 13.32
C LEU A 65 1.85 -14.79 13.96
N THR A 66 2.55 -13.81 13.39
CA THR A 66 3.92 -13.49 13.79
C THR A 66 4.20 -12.02 13.58
N THR A 67 4.96 -11.46 14.51
CA THR A 67 5.51 -10.10 14.46
C THR A 67 7.03 -10.19 14.55
N ALA A 68 7.72 -9.50 13.65
CA ALA A 68 9.16 -9.29 13.70
C ALA A 68 9.44 -7.79 13.74
N ILE A 69 10.15 -7.34 14.76
CA ILE A 69 10.48 -5.93 14.96
C ILE A 69 11.79 -5.62 14.23
N GLY A 70 11.76 -4.65 13.32
CA GLY A 70 12.92 -4.17 12.59
C GLY A 70 13.75 -3.16 13.38
N ASN A 71 14.96 -2.87 12.91
CA ASN A 71 15.87 -1.92 13.57
C ASN A 71 15.32 -0.48 13.51
N LYS A 72 14.59 -0.12 12.44
CA LYS A 72 13.97 1.21 12.26
C LYS A 72 14.93 2.35 12.61
N GLN A 73 16.13 2.36 12.00
CA GLN A 73 17.19 3.31 12.39
C GLN A 73 16.78 4.77 12.15
N HIS A 74 16.14 5.03 11.01
CA HIS A 74 15.66 6.34 10.61
C HIS A 74 14.26 6.28 10.01
N LYS A 75 13.60 7.44 10.00
CA LYS A 75 12.35 7.72 9.30
C LYS A 75 12.54 8.88 8.34
N ILE A 76 11.69 8.96 7.33
CA ILE A 76 11.64 10.10 6.40
C ILE A 76 10.39 10.90 6.73
N ILE A 77 10.51 12.22 6.87
CA ILE A 77 9.37 13.11 7.12
C ILE A 77 9.35 14.26 6.11
N MET A 78 8.18 14.90 5.96
CA MET A 78 8.03 16.10 5.14
C MET A 78 8.65 17.31 5.84
N GLN A 79 9.37 18.14 5.09
CA GLN A 79 9.95 19.38 5.57
C GLN A 79 9.03 20.57 5.24
N GLY A 80 8.60 21.36 6.23
CA GLY A 80 7.86 22.61 6.02
C GLY A 80 6.88 22.95 7.14
N GLU A 81 6.87 24.22 7.57
CA GLU A 81 5.89 24.79 8.51
C GLU A 81 4.56 25.02 7.81
N ASP A 82 3.77 23.96 7.60
CA ASP A 82 2.31 24.01 7.41
C ASP A 82 1.79 22.58 7.28
N ILE A 83 2.02 21.79 8.32
CA ILE A 83 1.26 20.56 8.53
C ILE A 83 -0.11 21.03 9.05
N CYS A 84 -1.11 21.09 8.17
CA CYS A 84 -2.53 21.35 8.45
C CYS A 84 -2.99 22.84 8.48
N SER A 85 -3.28 23.42 7.31
CA SER A 85 -4.36 24.42 7.21
C SER A 85 -5.22 24.27 5.94
N THR A 86 -6.48 23.85 6.14
CA THR A 86 -7.48 23.64 5.09
C THR A 86 -7.87 24.96 4.43
N THR A 87 -7.40 25.24 3.21
CA THR A 87 -7.92 26.35 2.39
C THR A 87 -8.72 25.81 1.21
N LYS A 88 -9.99 26.21 1.11
CA LYS A 88 -10.91 25.78 0.05
C LYS A 88 -10.69 26.57 -1.24
N PHE A 89 -10.44 25.87 -2.35
CA PHE A 89 -10.59 26.43 -3.71
C PHE A 89 -11.57 25.56 -4.53
N CYS A 90 -12.34 26.23 -5.40
CA CYS A 90 -13.42 25.62 -6.16
C CYS A 90 -12.94 25.29 -7.59
N ILE A 91 -13.00 24.03 -8.00
CA ILE A 91 -12.77 23.59 -9.39
C ILE A 91 -14.13 23.34 -10.04
N THR A 92 -14.35 23.95 -11.21
CA THR A 92 -15.66 24.24 -11.82
C THR A 92 -16.43 23.05 -12.40
N TYR A 93 -16.13 21.79 -12.05
CA TYR A 93 -16.82 20.62 -12.61
C TYR A 93 -17.03 19.45 -11.64
N LEU A 94 -17.00 19.69 -10.33
CA LEU A 94 -17.44 18.71 -9.31
C LEU A 94 -18.38 19.39 -8.31
N PRO A 95 -19.49 18.75 -7.90
CA PRO A 95 -20.42 19.33 -6.93
C PRO A 95 -19.89 19.33 -5.49
N GLU A 96 -18.69 18.76 -5.24
CA GLU A 96 -18.10 18.65 -3.91
C GLU A 96 -16.64 19.15 -3.92
N PHE A 97 -16.28 19.93 -2.91
CA PHE A 97 -14.98 20.59 -2.78
C PHE A 97 -13.85 19.55 -2.60
N ILE A 98 -12.85 19.58 -3.48
CA ILE A 98 -11.57 18.88 -3.26
C ILE A 98 -10.66 19.82 -2.46
N ASN A 99 -10.18 19.37 -1.30
CA ASN A 99 -9.15 20.08 -0.54
C ASN A 99 -7.80 19.84 -1.24
N TYR A 100 -7.02 20.90 -1.46
CA TYR A 100 -5.64 20.78 -1.95
C TYR A 100 -4.72 21.55 -1.02
N PHE A 101 -3.64 20.92 -0.59
CA PHE A 101 -2.55 21.57 0.14
C PHE A 101 -1.37 21.89 -0.80
N PHE A 102 -0.95 23.16 -0.85
CA PHE A 102 0.32 23.54 -1.46
C PHE A 102 1.40 23.52 -0.39
N ILE A 103 2.35 22.60 -0.51
CA ILE A 103 3.57 22.62 0.28
C ILE A 103 4.45 23.71 -0.33
N ASN A 104 4.58 24.85 0.36
CA ASN A 104 5.53 25.88 -0.03
C ASN A 104 6.94 25.30 0.11
N SER A 105 7.54 24.86 -0.99
CA SER A 105 8.95 24.48 -1.09
C SER A 105 9.43 23.54 0.04
N GLY A 106 8.74 22.42 0.21
CA GLY A 106 9.10 21.39 1.17
C GLY A 106 9.66 20.15 0.48
N GLY A 107 10.85 19.72 0.89
CA GLY A 107 11.42 18.42 0.52
C GLY A 107 11.11 17.35 1.56
N THR A 108 11.87 16.27 1.55
CA THR A 108 11.90 15.27 2.62
C THR A 108 13.19 15.40 3.42
N VAL A 109 13.14 15.04 4.70
CA VAL A 109 14.31 14.95 5.57
C VAL A 109 14.32 13.61 6.29
N THR A 110 15.52 13.06 6.46
CA THR A 110 15.76 11.84 7.22
C THR A 110 16.04 12.20 8.68
N GLU A 111 15.30 11.59 9.59
CA GLU A 111 15.47 11.75 11.03
C GLU A 111 15.76 10.39 11.68
N ASP A 112 16.68 10.38 12.64
CA ASP A 112 16.95 9.19 13.45
C ASP A 112 15.78 8.93 14.42
N ILE A 113 15.37 7.68 14.51
CA ILE A 113 14.36 7.25 15.48
C ILE A 113 15.06 6.98 16.81
N GLY A 114 14.50 7.45 17.92
CA GLY A 114 15.03 7.18 19.26
C GLY A 114 14.98 5.70 19.63
N ASP A 115 15.94 5.23 20.44
CA ASP A 115 16.13 3.81 20.76
C ASP A 115 14.92 3.13 21.41
N ASP A 116 14.05 3.90 22.08
CA ASP A 116 12.82 3.39 22.68
C ASP A 116 11.81 2.99 21.59
N LEU A 117 11.54 3.90 20.65
CA LEU A 117 10.61 3.68 19.53
C LEU A 117 11.10 2.61 18.55
N ARG A 118 12.42 2.41 18.44
CA ARG A 118 13.01 1.34 17.60
C ARG A 118 12.61 -0.06 18.05
N LYS A 119 12.43 -0.25 19.36
CA LYS A 119 12.05 -1.55 19.94
C LYS A 119 10.54 -1.77 19.97
N GLU A 120 9.78 -0.70 19.78
CA GLU A 120 8.33 -0.75 19.71
C GLU A 120 7.86 -1.08 18.28
N SER A 121 6.69 -1.69 18.21
CA SER A 121 5.96 -1.97 16.98
C SER A 121 5.33 -0.67 16.47
N CYS A 122 5.61 -0.27 15.23
CA CYS A 122 5.06 0.98 14.70
C CYS A 122 3.55 0.91 14.42
N LEU A 123 2.96 -0.29 14.40
CA LEU A 123 1.52 -0.50 14.33
C LEU A 123 1.00 -1.26 15.55
N SER A 124 -0.23 -0.96 15.95
CA SER A 124 -1.00 -1.79 16.88
C SER A 124 -1.53 -3.04 16.17
N VAL A 125 -1.78 -4.12 16.92
CA VAL A 125 -2.33 -5.37 16.36
C VAL A 125 -3.66 -5.11 15.64
N GLU A 126 -4.51 -4.25 16.20
CA GLU A 126 -5.79 -3.87 15.59
C GLU A 126 -5.60 -3.15 14.25
N ALA A 127 -4.63 -2.24 14.14
CA ALA A 127 -4.32 -1.56 12.88
C ALA A 127 -3.84 -2.57 11.81
N VAL A 128 -2.99 -3.52 12.18
CA VAL A 128 -2.50 -4.58 11.28
C VAL A 128 -3.66 -5.46 10.79
N GLU A 129 -4.56 -5.88 11.67
CA GLU A 129 -5.74 -6.68 11.27
C GLU A 129 -6.72 -5.91 10.38
N ASN A 130 -6.88 -4.60 10.63
CA ASN A 130 -7.71 -3.72 9.80
C ASN A 130 -7.09 -3.52 8.40
N LEU A 131 -5.77 -3.33 8.32
CA LEU A 131 -5.02 -3.29 7.06
C LEU A 131 -5.20 -4.59 6.27
N GLY A 132 -5.10 -5.74 6.93
CA GLY A 132 -5.33 -7.04 6.31
C GLY A 132 -6.74 -7.19 5.72
N GLN A 133 -7.77 -6.67 6.38
CA GLN A 133 -9.15 -6.69 5.84
C GLN A 133 -9.28 -5.81 4.60
N VAL A 134 -8.68 -4.62 4.60
CA VAL A 134 -8.69 -3.73 3.43
C VAL A 134 -7.97 -4.38 2.26
N ALA A 135 -6.83 -5.03 2.52
CA ALA A 135 -6.07 -5.76 1.52
C ALA A 135 -6.88 -6.89 0.85
N ILE A 136 -7.62 -7.68 1.64
CA ILE A 136 -8.50 -8.73 1.13
C ILE A 136 -9.56 -8.14 0.19
N LYS A 137 -10.18 -7.01 0.56
CA LYS A 137 -11.18 -6.34 -0.30
C LYS A 137 -10.57 -5.84 -1.61
N ILE A 138 -9.35 -5.29 -1.57
CA ILE A 138 -8.63 -4.84 -2.78
C ILE A 138 -8.30 -6.04 -3.66
N GLU A 139 -7.81 -7.14 -3.09
CA GLU A 139 -7.53 -8.38 -3.81
C GLU A 139 -8.78 -8.95 -4.47
N GLU A 140 -9.91 -9.03 -3.75
CA GLU A 140 -11.19 -9.51 -4.28
C GLU A 140 -11.69 -8.66 -5.45
N PHE A 141 -11.48 -7.34 -5.40
CA PHE A 141 -11.81 -6.43 -6.48
C PHE A 141 -10.97 -6.70 -7.74
N TYR A 142 -9.66 -6.86 -7.59
CA TYR A 142 -8.74 -7.13 -8.70
C TYR A 142 -8.65 -8.62 -9.10
N ARG A 143 -9.23 -9.52 -8.30
CA ARG A 143 -9.25 -10.99 -8.47
C ARG A 143 -7.88 -11.63 -8.63
N SER A 144 -6.85 -11.06 -7.99
CA SER A 144 -5.48 -11.55 -8.10
C SER A 144 -4.62 -10.93 -7.00
N ALA A 145 -3.59 -11.64 -6.55
CA ALA A 145 -2.71 -11.20 -5.47
C ALA A 145 -2.13 -9.80 -5.75
N ARG A 146 -2.07 -8.96 -4.72
CA ARG A 146 -1.66 -7.56 -4.81
C ARG A 146 -0.43 -7.27 -3.96
N ASP A 147 0.41 -6.42 -4.51
CA ASP A 147 1.43 -5.62 -3.84
C ASP A 147 0.86 -4.20 -3.70
N ILE A 148 0.74 -3.72 -2.46
CA ILE A 148 -0.01 -2.51 -2.09
C ILE A 148 0.89 -1.59 -1.26
N GLU A 149 1.06 -0.35 -1.72
CA GLU A 149 1.69 0.72 -0.95
C GLU A 149 0.63 1.54 -0.21
N TRP A 150 0.86 1.78 1.07
CA TRP A 150 -0.11 2.42 1.95
C TRP A 150 0.56 3.31 3.01
N GLY A 151 -0.23 4.18 3.63
CA GLY A 151 0.22 5.00 4.77
C GLY A 151 -0.93 5.38 5.70
N ILE A 152 -0.58 5.70 6.94
CA ILE A 152 -1.50 6.12 8.00
C ILE A 152 -1.14 7.53 8.45
N LEU A 153 -2.17 8.36 8.58
CA LEU A 153 -2.09 9.70 9.15
C LEU A 153 -3.35 9.98 9.97
N ASN A 154 -3.20 10.29 11.26
CA ASN A 154 -4.31 10.56 12.17
C ASN A 154 -5.36 9.42 12.16
N ASP A 155 -4.90 8.17 12.26
CA ASP A 155 -5.71 6.94 12.19
C ASP A 155 -6.43 6.69 10.84
N ASN A 156 -6.23 7.54 9.84
CA ASN A 156 -6.80 7.35 8.51
C ASN A 156 -5.82 6.58 7.61
N LEU A 157 -6.32 5.52 6.98
CA LEU A 157 -5.58 4.72 6.01
C LEU A 157 -5.69 5.31 4.61
N TYR A 158 -4.55 5.50 3.96
CA TYR A 158 -4.42 5.93 2.57
C TYR A 158 -3.75 4.82 1.75
N ILE A 159 -4.25 4.58 0.53
CA ILE A 159 -3.65 3.65 -0.44
C ILE A 159 -3.03 4.49 -1.54
N PHE A 160 -1.73 4.29 -1.79
CA PHE A 160 -0.98 5.04 -2.79
C PHE A 160 -0.87 4.28 -4.11
N GLN A 161 -0.63 2.97 -4.03
CA GLN A 161 -0.34 2.14 -5.18
C GLN A 161 -0.87 0.73 -4.94
N SER A 162 -1.39 0.10 -5.98
CA SER A 162 -1.71 -1.34 -5.98
C SER A 162 -1.37 -1.93 -7.33
N ARG A 163 -0.56 -2.99 -7.33
CA ARG A 163 -0.17 -3.74 -8.55
C ARG A 163 -0.27 -5.24 -8.34
N PRO A 164 -0.38 -6.03 -9.42
CA PRO A 164 -0.22 -7.47 -9.34
C PRO A 164 1.13 -7.91 -8.78
N VAL A 165 1.12 -8.95 -7.95
CA VAL A 165 2.34 -9.69 -7.61
C VAL A 165 2.74 -10.52 -8.83
N THR A 166 3.90 -10.23 -9.42
CA THR A 166 4.35 -10.87 -10.67
C THR A 166 5.31 -12.04 -10.48
N ASN A 167 5.86 -12.22 -9.27
CA ASN A 167 6.79 -13.33 -8.97
C ASN A 167 6.09 -14.65 -8.62
N ALA A 168 4.75 -14.69 -8.64
CA ALA A 168 3.95 -15.90 -8.43
C ALA A 168 3.87 -16.79 -9.70
N THR A 169 4.94 -16.87 -10.49
CA THR A 169 5.02 -17.76 -11.67
C THR A 169 5.41 -19.17 -11.26
N ALA A 170 4.57 -19.79 -10.44
CA ALA A 170 4.33 -21.22 -10.48
C ALA A 170 2.82 -21.34 -10.34
N GLU A 171 2.14 -21.60 -11.46
CA GLU A 171 0.71 -21.88 -11.42
C GLU A 171 0.46 -22.94 -10.36
N THR A 172 -0.41 -22.61 -9.41
CA THR A 172 -0.78 -23.56 -8.37
C THR A 172 -1.68 -24.63 -8.96
N ASP A 173 -1.71 -25.84 -8.37
CA ASP A 173 -2.67 -26.89 -8.75
C ASP A 173 -4.13 -26.40 -8.71
N TYR A 174 -4.41 -25.33 -7.95
CA TYR A 174 -5.70 -24.67 -7.89
C TYR A 174 -5.98 -23.84 -9.15
N GLU A 175 -5.04 -23.00 -9.58
CA GLU A 175 -5.17 -22.21 -10.82
C GLU A 175 -5.29 -23.10 -12.05
N ILE A 176 -4.50 -24.19 -12.12
CA ILE A 176 -4.58 -25.20 -13.20
C ILE A 176 -5.96 -25.87 -13.21
N LYS A 177 -6.56 -26.14 -12.04
CA LYS A 177 -7.87 -26.81 -11.96
C LYS A 177 -9.05 -25.90 -12.29
N HIS A 178 -8.91 -24.58 -12.13
CA HIS A 178 -10.01 -23.61 -12.29
C HIS A 178 -9.80 -22.66 -13.49
N GLU A 179 -8.79 -22.91 -14.32
CA GLU A 179 -8.48 -22.11 -15.53
C GLU A 179 -9.69 -21.98 -16.48
N PHE A 180 -10.57 -22.99 -16.50
CA PHE A 180 -11.73 -23.07 -17.40
C PHE A 180 -13.08 -22.74 -16.72
N ASP A 181 -13.07 -22.32 -15.46
CA ASP A 181 -14.32 -22.01 -14.73
C ASP A 181 -14.82 -20.58 -15.00
N ALA A 182 -14.03 -19.76 -15.69
CA ALA A 182 -14.45 -18.44 -16.15
C ALA A 182 -15.01 -18.49 -17.58
N PRO A 183 -16.09 -17.73 -17.89
CA PRO A 183 -16.46 -17.50 -19.27
C PRO A 183 -15.29 -16.82 -19.99
N LEU A 184 -14.84 -17.43 -21.09
CA LEU A 184 -13.74 -16.96 -21.95
C LEU A 184 -13.75 -15.43 -22.04
N ARG A 185 -12.63 -14.78 -21.66
CA ARG A 185 -12.38 -13.38 -22.02
C ARG A 185 -12.32 -13.32 -23.54
N CYS A 186 -13.42 -12.91 -24.16
CA CYS A 186 -13.44 -12.58 -25.57
C CYS A 186 -12.58 -11.32 -25.72
N GLU A 187 -11.35 -11.47 -26.23
CA GLU A 187 -10.52 -10.37 -26.69
C GLU A 187 -11.17 -9.76 -27.94
N ASN A 188 -12.15 -8.88 -27.76
CA ASN A 188 -12.51 -7.95 -28.82
C ASN A 188 -11.52 -6.78 -28.78
N GLU A 189 -10.41 -6.95 -29.50
CA GLU A 189 -9.51 -5.86 -29.87
C GLU A 189 -10.21 -4.96 -30.89
N TYR A 190 -10.49 -3.70 -30.51
CA TYR A 190 -10.90 -2.67 -31.47
C TYR A 190 -9.66 -1.88 -31.90
N PHE A 191 -9.20 -2.12 -33.13
CA PHE A 191 -8.20 -1.26 -33.77
C PHE A 191 -8.89 -0.07 -34.45
N THR A 192 -8.52 1.15 -34.07
CA THR A 192 -8.79 2.34 -34.88
C THR A 192 -7.58 2.67 -35.73
N ILE A 193 -7.69 2.54 -37.04
CA ILE A 193 -6.70 3.06 -37.99
C ILE A 193 -7.13 4.49 -38.33
N ALA A 194 -6.59 5.48 -37.61
CA ALA A 194 -6.65 6.87 -38.04
C ALA A 194 -5.29 7.22 -38.63
N ASN A 195 -5.26 7.38 -39.95
CA ASN A 195 -4.10 7.83 -40.73
C ASN A 195 -3.56 9.15 -40.18
N ILE A 196 -2.25 9.17 -39.88
CA ILE A 196 -1.42 10.37 -40.01
C ILE A 196 -0.30 9.99 -40.97
N GLY A 197 -0.34 10.60 -42.16
CA GLY A 197 0.57 10.38 -43.29
C GLY A 197 -0.20 10.11 -44.57
#